data_AF-A0A1E1X463-F1
#
_entry.id   AF-A0A1E1X463-F1
#
_cell.length_a   1.000
_cell.length_b   1.000
_cell.length_c   1.000
_cell.angle_alpha   90.00
_cell.angle_beta   90.00
_cell.angle_gamma   90.00
#
_symmetry.space_group_name_H-M   'P 1'
#
loop_
_entity.id
_entity.type
_entity.pdbx_description
1 polymer ?
#
loop_
_entity_poly.entity_id
_entity_poly.type
_entity_poly.pdbx_seq_one_letter_code
_entity_poly.pdbx_strand_id
1 'polypeptide(L)'
;LLDCYHYFKNSAVQSACLKAQQNVFGLPESVFIRHASSRWLTLGPALDRFIQQLPAVKAVVMSEQKTRLGTLYTRLRMSLSEKTLLPKALFLRNSVDLFAGFLSLFPRREPLVHILFSEMECLIKKVFSRFLRAEAYRDKSGADLKSVDVQHSANWRESIEIGADTEAAIADWTPDEKRQFRIAARSFYIKTAGYLLSRLPLENVVLRNLICIHPSHIKEEMSTVYLRSLAKELPQVIAAHEVSALMDEFNLCATEDISQTKSERLDYFWQKIFDLKHEDGARKYPLLMTLVKALLCLSHGNADLERGFSENRRVLRDRSSLSIHSVNGLRSVMAYSQRFNRNAAAIPMTQELIRAVKGSRKRQLQRLEVDAAEETRAKQAKEDCDVQDKDTQKRGQKEEKVQEEIRLARNMVTNAELLFTKGVKSKNFADVESGQALLKNGQEKLTAALSKLESSTKEKK
;
A
#
# COMPACT_ATOMS: atom_id res chain seq x y z
N LEU A 1 19.87 -9.84 1.79
CA LEU A 1 18.92 -9.86 2.94
C LEU A 1 17.89 -10.98 2.86
N LEU A 2 16.94 -10.94 1.91
CA LEU A 2 15.88 -11.97 1.80
C LEU A 2 16.43 -13.38 1.54
N ASP A 3 17.35 -13.51 0.58
CA ASP A 3 18.00 -14.79 0.30
C ASP A 3 18.77 -15.31 1.53
N CYS A 4 19.51 -14.45 2.25
CA CYS A 4 20.17 -14.82 3.51
C CYS A 4 19.16 -15.34 4.55
N TYR A 5 18.06 -14.60 4.77
CA TYR A 5 17.02 -14.98 5.72
C TYR A 5 16.48 -16.37 5.42
N HIS A 6 16.07 -16.62 4.18
CA HIS A 6 15.50 -17.90 3.78
C HIS A 6 16.52 -19.04 3.77
N TYR A 7 17.79 -18.74 3.42
CA TYR A 7 18.86 -19.72 3.44
C TYR A 7 19.05 -20.36 4.81
N PHE A 8 19.18 -19.52 5.84
CA PHE A 8 19.44 -19.99 7.20
C PHE A 8 18.17 -20.42 7.93
N LYS A 9 17.02 -19.80 7.66
CA LYS A 9 15.77 -20.16 8.32
C LYS A 9 15.24 -21.53 7.89
N ASN A 10 15.35 -21.88 6.62
CA ASN A 10 14.70 -23.07 6.08
C ASN A 10 15.53 -24.35 6.25
N SER A 11 16.76 -24.25 6.78
CA SER A 11 17.64 -25.40 6.97
C SER A 11 18.27 -25.39 8.36
N ALA A 12 17.91 -26.38 9.18
CA ALA A 12 18.50 -26.56 10.51
C ALA A 12 20.02 -26.72 10.43
N VAL A 13 20.52 -27.41 9.41
CA VAL A 13 21.97 -27.59 9.17
C VAL A 13 22.65 -26.25 8.91
N GLN A 14 22.13 -25.43 7.99
CA GLN A 14 22.71 -24.11 7.70
C GLN A 14 22.66 -23.19 8.91
N SER A 15 21.56 -23.24 9.68
CA SER A 15 21.43 -22.48 10.92
C SER A 15 22.46 -22.91 11.97
N ALA A 16 22.74 -24.22 12.10
CA ALA A 16 23.77 -24.73 13.00
C ALA A 16 25.18 -24.32 12.53
N CYS A 17 25.46 -24.39 11.22
CA CYS A 17 26.72 -23.92 10.64
C CYS A 17 26.93 -22.42 10.89
N LEU A 18 25.89 -21.60 10.72
CA LEU A 18 25.96 -20.16 11.03
C LEU A 18 26.31 -19.94 12.50
N LYS A 19 25.65 -20.67 13.41
CA LYS A 19 25.91 -20.60 14.84
C LYS A 19 27.36 -20.95 15.19
N ALA A 20 27.90 -22.01 14.59
CA ALA A 20 29.30 -22.38 14.77
C ALA A 20 30.25 -21.28 14.29
N GLN A 21 30.00 -20.70 13.11
CA GLN A 21 30.82 -19.60 12.59
C GLN A 21 30.67 -18.31 13.42
N GLN A 22 29.47 -18.02 13.94
CA GLN A 22 29.26 -16.91 14.87
C GLN A 22 30.21 -17.00 16.07
N ASN A 23 30.32 -18.20 16.66
CA ASN A 23 31.22 -18.43 17.79
C ASN A 23 32.70 -18.28 17.41
N VAL A 24 33.10 -18.76 16.22
CA VAL A 24 34.47 -18.58 15.69
C VAL A 24 34.84 -17.11 15.53
N PHE A 25 33.92 -16.28 15.04
CA PHE A 25 34.14 -14.84 14.85
C PHE A 25 33.84 -13.99 16.09
N GLY A 26 33.47 -14.59 17.23
CA GLY A 26 33.07 -13.85 18.44
C GLY A 26 31.82 -12.99 18.26
N LEU A 27 30.93 -13.36 17.34
CA LEU A 27 29.71 -12.63 17.03
C LEU A 27 28.53 -13.11 17.91
N PRO A 28 27.55 -12.23 18.23
CA PRO A 28 26.36 -12.65 18.94
C PRO A 28 25.60 -13.75 18.20
N GLU A 29 25.16 -14.78 18.92
CA GLU A 29 24.29 -15.84 18.39
C GLU A 29 22.95 -15.23 17.99
N SER A 30 22.72 -15.09 16.69
CA SER A 30 21.65 -14.24 16.18
C SER A 30 21.08 -14.78 14.87
N VAL A 31 19.75 -14.82 14.78
CA VAL A 31 19.02 -15.21 13.56
C VAL A 31 18.73 -13.97 12.70
N PHE A 32 18.65 -14.14 11.38
CA PHE A 32 18.29 -13.04 10.49
C PHE A 32 16.86 -12.54 10.67
N ILE A 33 16.69 -11.23 10.56
CA ILE A 33 15.39 -10.58 10.60
C ILE A 33 14.76 -10.63 9.20
N ARG A 34 13.49 -11.04 9.11
CA ARG A 34 12.75 -10.98 7.85
C ARG A 34 12.41 -9.53 7.55
N HIS A 35 13.03 -8.98 6.52
CA HIS A 35 12.54 -7.74 5.93
C HIS A 35 11.28 -8.02 5.11
N ALA A 36 10.27 -7.16 5.25
CA ALA A 36 9.08 -7.13 4.39
C ALA A 36 9.04 -5.79 3.65
N SER A 37 8.84 -5.82 2.34
CA SER A 37 8.80 -4.61 1.50
C SER A 37 7.69 -3.65 1.90
N SER A 38 6.57 -4.16 2.41
CA SER A 38 5.46 -3.36 2.94
C SER A 38 5.74 -2.73 4.31
N ARG A 39 6.81 -3.13 5.00
CA ARG A 39 7.16 -2.62 6.34
C ARG A 39 8.60 -2.16 6.38
N TRP A 40 8.85 -0.98 5.82
CA TRP A 40 10.19 -0.42 5.65
C TRP A 40 10.96 -0.24 6.97
N LEU A 41 10.28 -0.02 8.11
CA LEU A 41 10.91 0.00 9.43
C LEU A 41 11.70 -1.28 9.80
N THR A 42 11.45 -2.40 9.11
CA THR A 42 12.23 -3.63 9.31
C THR A 42 13.56 -3.66 8.57
N LEU A 43 13.80 -2.74 7.63
CA LEU A 43 14.99 -2.76 6.77
C LEU A 43 16.27 -2.42 7.55
N GLY A 44 16.24 -1.38 8.38
CA GLY A 44 17.40 -0.96 9.20
C GLY A 44 17.91 -2.10 10.09
N PRO A 45 17.06 -2.65 10.98
CA PRO A 45 17.43 -3.79 11.81
C PRO A 45 17.91 -5.02 11.01
N ALA A 46 17.31 -5.28 9.84
CA ALA A 46 17.74 -6.37 8.98
C ALA A 46 19.11 -6.13 8.33
N LEU A 47 19.42 -4.87 7.95
CA LEU A 47 20.73 -4.46 7.45
C LEU A 47 21.77 -4.54 8.54
N ASP A 48 21.52 -4.02 9.74
CA ASP A 48 22.45 -4.11 10.87
C ASP A 48 22.79 -5.56 11.21
N ARG A 49 21.76 -6.41 11.30
CA ARG A 49 21.94 -7.85 11.51
C ARG A 49 22.76 -8.49 10.40
N PHE A 50 22.53 -8.09 9.15
CA PHE A 50 23.28 -8.61 8.02
C PHE A 50 24.75 -8.17 8.01
N ILE A 51 25.02 -6.89 8.22
CA ILE A 51 26.36 -6.31 8.24
C ILE A 51 27.18 -6.93 9.39
N GLN A 52 26.62 -7.01 10.59
CA GLN A 52 27.28 -7.62 11.75
C GLN A 52 27.64 -9.09 11.50
N GLN A 53 26.76 -9.83 10.83
CA GLN A 53 26.89 -11.28 10.63
C GLN A 53 27.62 -11.64 9.33
N LEU A 54 28.04 -10.65 8.53
CA LEU A 54 28.60 -10.85 7.21
C LEU A 54 29.84 -11.78 7.19
N PRO A 55 30.79 -11.71 8.16
CA PRO A 55 31.94 -12.62 8.19
C PRO A 55 31.50 -14.09 8.33
N ALA A 56 30.63 -14.38 9.29
CA ALA A 56 30.10 -15.73 9.51
C ALA A 56 29.29 -16.23 8.31
N VAL A 57 28.49 -15.37 7.68
CA VAL A 57 27.73 -15.72 6.47
C VAL A 57 28.67 -16.07 5.32
N LYS A 58 29.72 -15.28 5.08
CA LYS A 58 30.71 -15.56 4.05
C LYS A 58 31.42 -16.89 4.32
N ALA A 59 31.80 -17.15 5.57
CA ALA A 59 32.46 -18.40 5.94
C ALA A 59 31.58 -19.62 5.64
N VAL A 60 30.29 -19.60 5.99
CA VAL A 60 29.38 -20.72 5.66
C VAL A 60 29.18 -20.87 4.16
N VAL A 61 28.81 -19.79 3.46
CA VAL A 61 28.38 -19.88 2.06
C VAL A 61 29.54 -20.16 1.11
N MET A 62 30.74 -19.62 1.39
CA MET A 62 31.91 -19.80 0.52
C MET A 62 32.64 -21.11 0.76
N SER A 63 32.61 -21.66 1.99
CA SER A 63 33.24 -22.95 2.31
C SER A 63 32.46 -24.15 1.78
N GLU A 64 31.14 -24.03 1.63
CA GLU A 64 30.33 -25.12 1.10
C GLU A 64 30.64 -25.40 -0.39
N GLN A 65 31.07 -26.63 -0.67
CA GLN A 65 31.08 -27.20 -2.00
C GLN A 65 29.82 -28.06 -2.17
N LYS A 66 28.76 -27.48 -2.76
CA LYS A 66 27.55 -28.24 -3.10
C LYS A 66 27.64 -28.76 -4.53
N THR A 67 27.44 -30.07 -4.68
CA THR A 67 27.39 -30.77 -5.98
C THR A 67 26.17 -30.39 -6.82
N ARG A 68 25.08 -29.93 -6.19
CA ARG A 68 23.88 -29.35 -6.84
C ARG A 68 23.51 -28.03 -6.18
N LEU A 69 23.51 -26.96 -6.97
CA LEU A 69 23.26 -25.60 -6.49
C LEU A 69 21.78 -25.24 -6.66
N GLY A 70 21.08 -25.04 -5.54
CA GLY A 70 19.76 -24.41 -5.58
C GLY A 70 19.88 -22.94 -6.02
N THR A 71 18.90 -22.43 -6.77
CA THR A 71 18.90 -21.05 -7.30
C THR A 71 19.19 -19.99 -6.23
N LEU A 72 18.64 -20.17 -5.02
CA LEU A 72 18.86 -19.29 -3.88
C LEU A 72 20.32 -19.26 -3.41
N TYR A 73 20.98 -20.42 -3.33
CA TYR A 73 22.38 -20.51 -2.95
C TYR A 73 23.28 -19.84 -4.01
N THR A 74 23.01 -20.09 -5.29
CA THR A 74 23.77 -19.48 -6.39
C THR A 74 23.71 -17.96 -6.33
N ARG A 75 22.51 -17.37 -6.17
CA ARG A 75 22.36 -15.91 -6.02
C ARG A 75 23.11 -15.38 -4.81
N LEU A 76 22.97 -16.05 -3.67
CA LEU A 76 23.62 -15.63 -2.43
C LEU A 76 25.16 -15.65 -2.57
N ARG A 77 25.72 -16.73 -3.14
CA ARG A 77 27.16 -16.86 -3.38
C ARG A 77 27.67 -15.78 -4.34
N MET A 78 26.97 -15.54 -5.44
CA MET A 78 27.31 -14.48 -6.40
C MET A 78 27.34 -13.11 -5.73
N SER A 79 26.29 -12.75 -4.98
CA SER A 79 26.25 -11.46 -4.28
C SER A 79 27.35 -11.32 -3.23
N LEU A 80 27.64 -12.37 -2.45
CA LEU A 80 28.67 -12.32 -1.40
C LEU A 80 30.10 -12.20 -1.96
N SER A 81 30.31 -12.61 -3.21
CA SER A 81 31.57 -12.43 -3.94
C SER A 81 31.76 -11.00 -4.46
N GLU A 82 30.68 -10.22 -4.59
CA GLU A 82 30.79 -8.84 -5.05
C GLU A 82 31.44 -7.94 -3.99
N LYS A 83 32.56 -7.30 -4.35
CA LYS A 83 33.19 -6.29 -3.48
C LYS A 83 32.26 -5.12 -3.13
N THR A 84 31.28 -4.83 -3.98
CA THR A 84 30.33 -3.71 -3.79
C THR A 84 29.22 -4.00 -2.78
N LEU A 85 29.03 -5.26 -2.36
CA LEU A 85 27.91 -5.65 -1.50
C LEU A 85 27.94 -4.92 -0.15
N LEU A 86 29.10 -4.90 0.52
CA LEU A 86 29.23 -4.29 1.84
C LEU A 86 29.03 -2.77 1.77
N PRO A 87 29.71 -2.01 0.88
CA PRO A 87 29.45 -0.58 0.70
C PRO A 87 27.98 -0.25 0.36
N LYS A 88 27.33 -1.06 -0.50
CA LYS A 88 25.90 -0.89 -0.79
C LYS A 88 25.04 -1.10 0.46
N ALA A 89 25.34 -2.10 1.29
CA ALA A 89 24.61 -2.37 2.53
C ALA A 89 24.79 -1.24 3.56
N LEU A 90 26.00 -0.71 3.72
CA LEU A 90 26.32 0.42 4.61
C LEU A 90 25.63 1.70 4.13
N PHE A 91 25.68 2.00 2.83
CA PHE A 91 24.98 3.13 2.23
C PHE A 91 23.46 3.05 2.45
N LEU A 92 22.87 1.86 2.25
CA LEU A 92 21.46 1.65 2.49
C LEU A 92 21.10 1.78 3.97
N ARG A 93 21.97 1.32 4.88
CA ARG A 93 21.78 1.50 6.33
C ARG A 93 21.70 2.99 6.67
N ASN A 94 22.68 3.78 6.21
CA ASN A 94 22.69 5.23 6.40
C ASN A 94 21.44 5.91 5.81
N SER A 95 20.98 5.43 4.65
CA SER A 95 19.80 5.96 3.98
C SER A 95 18.50 5.64 4.71
N VAL A 96 18.39 4.50 5.40
CA VAL A 96 17.19 4.12 6.16
C VAL A 96 16.88 5.12 7.27
N ASP A 97 17.92 5.68 7.90
CA ASP A 97 17.77 6.64 9.00
C ASP A 97 17.04 7.92 8.57
N LEU A 98 17.09 8.27 7.28
CA LEU A 98 16.33 9.39 6.72
C LEU A 98 14.83 9.22 6.91
N PHE A 99 14.34 7.98 6.76
CA PHE A 99 12.92 7.66 6.78
C PHE A 99 12.45 7.20 8.14
N ALA A 100 13.34 6.65 8.97
CA ALA A 100 12.99 6.02 10.25
C ALA A 100 12.16 6.95 11.15
N GLY A 101 12.56 8.22 11.28
CA GLY A 101 11.83 9.22 12.06
C GLY A 101 10.39 9.40 11.59
N PHE A 102 10.21 9.73 10.31
CA PHE A 102 8.88 9.93 9.70
C PHE A 102 8.02 8.66 9.78
N LEU A 103 8.60 7.50 9.44
CA LEU A 103 7.87 6.24 9.44
C LEU A 103 7.47 5.79 10.85
N SER A 104 8.19 6.24 11.89
CA SER A 104 7.88 5.94 13.29
C SER A 104 6.66 6.69 13.82
N LEU A 105 6.12 7.66 13.08
CA LEU A 105 4.87 8.35 13.42
C LEU A 105 3.66 7.44 13.22
N PHE A 106 3.58 6.75 12.09
CA PHE A 106 2.42 5.92 11.71
C PHE A 106 2.03 4.77 12.63
N PRO A 107 2.93 4.12 13.40
CA PRO A 107 2.55 3.10 14.38
C PRO A 107 2.13 3.66 15.75
N ARG A 108 2.24 4.98 15.99
CA ARG A 108 1.89 5.58 17.29
C ARG A 108 0.38 5.63 17.51
N ARG A 109 -0.02 5.73 18.79
CA ARG A 109 -1.43 5.74 19.22
C ARG A 109 -1.96 7.13 19.52
N GLU A 110 -1.07 8.06 19.85
CA GLU A 110 -1.42 9.44 20.13
C GLU A 110 -1.78 10.17 18.82
N PRO A 111 -2.63 11.19 18.86
CA PRO A 111 -2.99 11.94 17.67
C PRO A 111 -1.82 12.83 17.21
N LEU A 112 -1.24 12.50 16.04
CA LEU A 112 -0.06 13.19 15.48
C LEU A 112 -0.35 13.95 14.19
N VAL A 113 -1.62 14.16 13.87
CA VAL A 113 -2.01 14.80 12.60
C VAL A 113 -1.45 16.23 12.47
N HIS A 114 -1.34 16.94 13.60
CA HIS A 114 -0.81 18.29 13.73
C HIS A 114 0.67 18.46 13.33
N ILE A 115 1.51 17.43 13.47
CA ILE A 115 2.93 17.49 13.07
C ILE A 115 3.21 16.80 11.74
N LEU A 116 2.22 16.08 11.19
CA LEU A 116 2.44 15.20 10.06
C LEU A 116 2.95 15.96 8.83
N PHE A 117 2.39 17.13 8.53
CA PHE A 117 2.81 17.95 7.39
C PHE A 117 4.26 18.46 7.56
N SER A 118 4.61 19.00 8.72
CA SER A 118 5.97 19.45 9.02
C SER A 118 6.99 18.32 8.93
N GLU A 119 6.62 17.12 9.36
CA GLU A 119 7.47 15.92 9.27
C GLU A 119 7.64 15.44 7.81
N MET A 120 6.65 15.63 6.93
CA MET A 120 6.79 15.40 5.48
C MET A 120 7.82 16.36 4.87
N GLU A 121 7.74 17.66 5.21
CA GLU A 121 8.70 18.65 4.73
C GLU A 121 10.10 18.36 5.26
N CYS A 122 10.21 18.01 6.55
CA CYS A 122 11.46 17.62 7.19
C CYS A 122 12.10 16.42 6.46
N LEU A 123 11.32 15.40 6.13
CA LEU A 123 11.79 14.24 5.37
C LEU A 123 12.36 14.65 4.01
N ILE A 124 11.64 15.46 3.24
CA ILE A 124 12.10 15.94 1.92
C ILE A 124 13.39 16.73 2.05
N LYS A 125 13.44 17.69 2.99
CA LYS A 125 14.63 18.52 3.22
C LYS A 125 15.83 17.69 3.69
N LYS A 126 15.62 16.62 4.48
CA LYS A 126 16.65 15.65 4.87
C LYS A 126 17.16 14.82 3.69
N VAL A 127 16.31 14.46 2.73
CA VAL A 127 16.75 13.77 1.51
C VAL A 127 17.51 14.74 0.60
N PHE A 128 16.99 15.95 0.40
CA PHE A 128 17.67 17.01 -0.37
C PHE A 128 19.05 17.31 0.20
N SER A 129 19.20 17.41 1.52
CA SER A 129 20.48 17.75 2.14
C SER A 129 21.61 16.75 1.86
N ARG A 130 21.29 15.51 1.45
CA ARG A 130 22.31 14.51 1.10
C ARG A 130 22.98 14.74 -0.25
N PHE A 131 22.35 15.49 -1.17
CA PHE A 131 22.85 15.64 -2.54
C PHE A 131 22.63 17.01 -3.19
N LEU A 132 21.80 17.88 -2.62
CA LEU A 132 21.52 19.25 -3.10
C LEU A 132 22.15 20.31 -2.20
N ARG A 133 22.57 21.40 -2.83
CA ARG A 133 23.01 22.64 -2.17
C ARG A 133 21.87 23.21 -1.33
N ALA A 134 22.18 23.73 -0.15
CA ALA A 134 21.15 24.20 0.79
C ALA A 134 20.35 25.37 0.20
N GLU A 135 21.01 26.20 -0.59
CA GLU A 135 20.47 27.38 -1.28
C GLU A 135 19.31 27.02 -2.23
N ALA A 136 19.29 25.79 -2.75
CA ALA A 136 18.24 25.36 -3.69
C ALA A 136 16.88 25.11 -3.02
N TYR A 137 16.84 24.86 -1.70
CA TYR A 137 15.63 24.39 -1.02
C TYR A 137 15.37 24.92 0.39
N ARG A 138 16.32 25.60 1.04
CA ARG A 138 16.24 26.03 2.45
C ARG A 138 14.94 26.78 2.74
N ASP A 139 14.65 27.78 1.92
CA ASP A 139 13.55 28.73 2.12
C ASP A 139 12.23 28.27 1.49
N LYS A 140 12.21 27.08 0.87
CA LYS A 140 11.01 26.52 0.26
C LYS A 140 10.19 25.72 1.28
N SER A 141 8.87 25.78 1.16
CA SER A 141 7.92 25.05 2.01
C SER A 141 6.69 24.61 1.20
N GLY A 142 5.99 23.59 1.66
CA GLY A 142 4.79 23.03 1.06
C GLY A 142 4.94 22.78 -0.44
N ALA A 143 4.04 23.38 -1.22
CA ALA A 143 4.02 23.26 -2.68
C ALA A 143 5.33 23.75 -3.33
N ASP A 144 6.02 24.74 -2.76
CA ASP A 144 7.25 25.29 -3.33
C ASP A 144 8.37 24.25 -3.35
N LEU A 145 8.36 23.26 -2.45
CA LEU A 145 9.32 22.16 -2.49
C LEU A 145 9.25 21.35 -3.79
N LYS A 146 8.07 21.29 -4.44
CA LYS A 146 7.90 20.60 -5.73
C LYS A 146 8.55 21.36 -6.89
N SER A 147 8.78 22.66 -6.74
CA SER A 147 9.47 23.48 -7.74
C SER A 147 10.99 23.23 -7.79
N VAL A 148 11.55 22.48 -6.84
CA VAL A 148 12.98 22.18 -6.81
C VAL A 148 13.30 21.18 -7.92
N ASP A 149 14.05 21.64 -8.94
CA ASP A 149 14.62 20.74 -9.93
C ASP A 149 15.79 19.97 -9.32
N VAL A 150 15.49 18.73 -8.92
CA VAL A 150 16.45 17.79 -8.33
C VAL A 150 17.42 17.20 -9.35
N GLN A 151 17.13 17.30 -10.66
CA GLN A 151 17.97 16.79 -11.73
C GLN A 151 18.95 17.84 -12.27
N HIS A 152 18.70 19.11 -12.01
CA HIS A 152 19.58 20.18 -12.46
C HIS A 152 20.93 20.15 -11.74
N SER A 153 22.01 19.99 -12.50
CA SER A 153 23.36 19.80 -11.94
C SER A 153 23.89 21.00 -11.15
N ALA A 154 23.43 22.22 -11.45
CA ALA A 154 23.84 23.41 -10.67
C ALA A 154 23.31 23.39 -9.22
N ASN A 155 22.22 22.63 -8.97
CA ASN A 155 21.67 22.47 -7.63
C ASN A 155 22.40 21.39 -6.83
N TRP A 156 23.27 20.59 -7.46
CA TRP A 156 23.93 19.46 -6.81
C TRP A 156 25.11 19.90 -5.94
N ARG A 157 25.30 19.17 -4.84
CA ARG A 157 26.54 19.20 -4.08
C ARG A 157 27.64 18.52 -4.88
N GLU A 158 28.85 19.04 -4.72
CA GLU A 158 30.07 18.45 -5.26
C GLU A 158 30.30 17.05 -4.66
N SER A 159 30.35 16.97 -3.32
CA SER A 159 30.36 15.71 -2.59
C SER A 159 28.97 15.39 -2.03
N ILE A 160 28.49 14.18 -2.34
CA ILE A 160 27.26 13.65 -1.76
C ILE A 160 27.57 12.94 -0.43
N GLU A 161 26.59 12.96 0.46
CA GLU A 161 26.67 12.29 1.74
C GLU A 161 26.26 10.80 1.60
N ILE A 162 27.18 9.89 1.94
CA ILE A 162 27.00 8.43 1.80
C ILE A 162 27.23 7.66 3.12
N GLY A 163 27.57 8.35 4.20
CA GLY A 163 27.92 7.77 5.50
C GLY A 163 29.41 7.47 5.66
N ALA A 164 29.95 7.76 6.84
CA ALA A 164 31.38 7.59 7.16
C ALA A 164 31.87 6.13 7.08
N ASP A 165 30.99 5.19 7.42
CA ASP A 165 31.20 3.75 7.30
C ASP A 165 31.30 3.30 5.84
N THR A 166 30.43 3.84 4.97
CA THR A 166 30.51 3.62 3.52
C THR A 166 31.80 4.19 2.94
N GLU A 167 32.17 5.42 3.36
CA GLU A 167 33.43 6.06 2.95
C GLU A 167 34.65 5.20 3.33
N ALA A 168 34.69 4.69 4.56
CA ALA A 168 35.75 3.78 5.00
C ALA A 168 35.78 2.48 4.17
N ALA A 169 34.60 1.92 3.85
CA ALA A 169 34.51 0.67 3.09
C ALA A 169 34.91 0.79 1.61
N ILE A 170 34.96 2.02 1.06
CA ILE A 170 35.42 2.29 -0.30
C ILE A 170 36.78 3.00 -0.33
N ALA A 171 37.46 3.15 0.81
CA ALA A 171 38.71 3.91 0.90
C ALA A 171 39.79 3.42 -0.07
N ASP A 172 39.91 2.09 -0.22
CA ASP A 172 40.91 1.44 -1.07
C ASP A 172 40.47 1.27 -2.55
N TRP A 173 39.29 1.78 -2.91
CA TRP A 173 38.80 1.70 -4.29
C TRP A 173 39.51 2.68 -5.22
N THR A 174 39.53 2.35 -6.51
CA THR A 174 40.07 3.25 -7.54
C THR A 174 39.23 4.54 -7.62
N PRO A 175 39.82 5.66 -8.09
CA PRO A 175 39.07 6.91 -8.26
C PRO A 175 37.81 6.75 -9.13
N ASP A 176 37.87 5.92 -10.17
CA ASP A 176 36.75 5.65 -11.05
C ASP A 176 35.64 4.85 -10.34
N GLU A 177 35.99 3.83 -9.55
CA GLU A 177 35.03 3.06 -8.76
C GLU A 177 34.29 3.92 -7.72
N LYS A 178 35.03 4.79 -7.03
CA LYS A 178 34.46 5.78 -6.10
C LYS A 178 33.50 6.71 -6.84
N ARG A 179 33.89 7.20 -8.02
CA ARG A 179 33.05 8.07 -8.86
C ARG A 179 31.77 7.36 -9.30
N GLN A 180 31.86 6.14 -9.83
CA GLN A 180 30.70 5.35 -10.25
C GLN A 180 29.74 5.08 -9.09
N PHE A 181 30.27 4.74 -7.91
CA PHE A 181 29.46 4.56 -6.71
C PHE A 181 28.72 5.84 -6.32
N ARG A 182 29.39 6.99 -6.32
CA ARG A 182 28.76 8.28 -6.01
C ARG A 182 27.70 8.69 -7.02
N ILE A 183 27.90 8.39 -8.31
CA ILE A 183 26.87 8.60 -9.35
C ILE A 183 25.64 7.74 -9.05
N ALA A 184 25.83 6.46 -8.70
CA ALA A 184 24.74 5.56 -8.36
C ALA A 184 23.98 6.02 -7.09
N ALA A 185 24.71 6.42 -6.05
CA ALA A 185 24.13 6.95 -4.81
C ALA A 185 23.38 8.27 -5.03
N ARG A 186 23.89 9.19 -5.86
CA ARG A 186 23.15 10.40 -6.27
C ARG A 186 21.88 10.04 -7.03
N SER A 187 21.94 9.08 -7.96
CA SER A 187 20.76 8.60 -8.69
C SER A 187 19.71 8.02 -7.75
N PHE A 188 20.12 7.29 -6.71
CA PHE A 188 19.23 6.81 -5.65
C PHE A 188 18.51 7.96 -4.94
N TYR A 189 19.25 9.00 -4.51
CA TYR A 189 18.63 10.16 -3.85
C TYR A 189 17.71 10.96 -4.76
N ILE A 190 18.09 11.18 -6.03
CA ILE A 190 17.24 11.86 -7.03
C ILE A 190 15.93 11.10 -7.23
N LYS A 191 15.99 9.77 -7.42
CA LYS A 191 14.79 8.93 -7.58
C LYS A 191 13.93 8.94 -6.32
N THR A 192 14.55 8.87 -5.15
CA THR A 192 13.87 8.95 -3.86
C THR A 192 13.15 10.28 -3.70
N ALA A 193 13.84 11.39 -3.97
CA ALA A 193 13.28 12.73 -3.92
C ALA A 193 12.10 12.88 -4.89
N GLY A 194 12.25 12.49 -6.16
CA GLY A 194 11.16 12.52 -7.14
C GLY A 194 9.96 11.68 -6.72
N TYR A 195 10.19 10.51 -6.13
CA TYR A 195 9.11 9.69 -5.57
C TYR A 195 8.39 10.40 -4.41
N LEU A 196 9.12 10.98 -3.45
CA LEU A 196 8.52 11.70 -2.33
C LEU A 196 7.73 12.93 -2.80
N LEU A 197 8.30 13.74 -3.69
CA LEU A 197 7.63 14.93 -4.23
C LEU A 197 6.33 14.60 -5.00
N SER A 198 6.29 13.45 -5.67
CA SER A 198 5.10 13.00 -6.41
C SER A 198 4.04 12.32 -5.54
N ARG A 199 4.41 11.79 -4.37
CA ARG A 199 3.50 11.02 -3.49
C ARG A 199 3.04 11.76 -2.26
N LEU A 200 3.85 12.69 -1.73
CA LEU A 200 3.49 13.44 -0.55
C LEU A 200 2.52 14.58 -0.90
N PRO A 201 1.46 14.78 -0.09
CA PRO A 201 0.43 15.79 -0.35
C PRO A 201 0.88 17.20 0.10
N LEU A 202 1.99 17.70 -0.46
CA LEU A 202 2.59 18.99 -0.04
C LEU A 202 1.75 20.23 -0.37
N GLU A 203 0.76 20.07 -1.23
CA GLU A 203 -0.23 21.10 -1.58
C GLU A 203 -1.48 21.04 -0.68
N ASN A 204 -1.57 20.05 0.21
CA ASN A 204 -2.75 19.87 1.04
C ASN A 204 -2.80 20.91 2.16
N VAL A 205 -3.63 21.93 1.94
CA VAL A 205 -3.85 23.05 2.85
C VAL A 205 -4.43 22.57 4.19
N VAL A 206 -5.34 21.59 4.20
CA VAL A 206 -5.92 21.05 5.44
C VAL A 206 -4.82 20.46 6.33
N LEU A 207 -3.99 19.57 5.80
CA LEU A 207 -2.89 18.95 6.54
C LEU A 207 -1.88 19.99 7.04
N ARG A 208 -1.57 21.00 6.23
CA ARG A 208 -0.69 22.11 6.63
C ARG A 208 -1.27 22.90 7.79
N ASN A 209 -2.56 23.25 7.70
CA ASN A 209 -3.23 24.11 8.67
C ASN A 209 -3.42 23.42 10.03
N LEU A 210 -3.40 22.08 10.10
CA LEU A 210 -3.48 21.32 11.36
C LEU A 210 -2.34 21.62 12.34
N ILE A 211 -1.27 22.30 11.92
CA ILE A 211 -0.24 22.76 12.85
C ILE A 211 -0.79 23.73 13.91
N CYS A 212 -1.90 24.44 13.63
CA CYS A 212 -2.46 25.43 14.54
C CYS A 212 -2.94 24.86 15.88
N ILE A 213 -3.24 23.56 15.94
CA ILE A 213 -3.63 22.90 17.20
C ILE A 213 -2.42 22.41 18.01
N HIS A 214 -1.20 22.56 17.49
CA HIS A 214 0.01 22.25 18.24
C HIS A 214 0.23 23.31 19.34
N PRO A 215 0.52 22.93 20.59
CA PRO A 215 0.64 23.87 21.71
C PRO A 215 1.61 25.04 21.48
N SER A 216 2.74 24.79 20.80
CA SER A 216 3.70 25.84 20.45
C SER A 216 3.22 26.85 19.42
N HIS A 217 2.18 26.53 18.64
CA HIS A 217 1.67 27.35 17.55
C HIS A 217 0.36 28.06 17.90
N ILE A 218 -0.33 27.68 18.98
CA ILE A 218 -1.64 28.26 19.36
C ILE A 218 -1.57 29.79 19.49
N LYS A 219 -0.43 30.33 19.95
CA LYS A 219 -0.21 31.77 20.16
C LYS A 219 0.20 32.53 18.89
N GLU A 220 0.42 31.84 17.77
CA GLU A 220 0.83 32.47 16.52
C GLU A 220 -0.37 33.07 15.80
N GLU A 221 -0.22 34.28 15.26
CA GLU A 221 -1.29 34.97 14.52
C GLU A 221 -1.79 34.16 13.30
N MET A 222 -0.88 33.46 12.62
CA MET A 222 -1.21 32.60 11.49
C MET A 222 -2.11 31.41 11.87
N SER A 223 -2.05 30.94 13.12
CA SER A 223 -2.88 29.84 13.60
C SER A 223 -4.38 30.19 13.58
N THR A 224 -4.72 31.45 13.80
CA THR A 224 -6.10 31.96 13.69
C THR A 224 -6.61 31.83 12.25
N VAL A 225 -5.77 32.12 11.24
CA VAL A 225 -6.12 31.95 9.82
C VAL A 225 -6.29 30.46 9.49
N TYR A 226 -5.39 29.61 9.98
CA TYR A 226 -5.43 28.17 9.76
C TYR A 226 -6.66 27.51 10.39
N LEU A 227 -6.97 27.83 11.65
CA LEU A 227 -8.16 27.29 12.32
C LEU A 227 -9.45 27.73 11.62
N ARG A 228 -9.55 29.01 11.23
CA ARG A 228 -10.71 29.51 10.46
C ARG A 228 -10.89 28.75 9.15
N SER A 229 -9.80 28.46 8.45
CA SER A 229 -9.84 27.63 7.24
C SER A 229 -10.32 26.21 7.55
N LEU A 230 -9.81 25.56 8.60
CA LEU A 230 -10.23 24.22 9.00
C LEU A 230 -11.72 24.15 9.37
N ALA A 231 -12.23 25.16 10.07
CA ALA A 231 -13.65 25.23 10.44
C ALA A 231 -14.55 25.29 9.19
N LYS A 232 -14.15 26.04 8.17
CA LYS A 232 -14.89 26.13 6.90
C LYS A 232 -14.90 24.82 6.09
N GLU A 233 -13.83 24.03 6.20
CA GLU A 233 -13.72 22.71 5.55
C GLU A 233 -14.54 21.62 6.29
N LEU A 234 -15.05 21.92 7.48
CA LEU A 234 -15.82 20.99 8.32
C LEU A 234 -17.20 21.55 8.73
N PRO A 235 -18.07 21.91 7.77
CA PRO A 235 -19.38 22.52 8.06
C PRO A 235 -20.32 21.59 8.84
N GLN A 236 -20.07 20.27 8.82
CA GLN A 236 -20.80 19.28 9.61
C GLN A 236 -20.40 19.27 11.09
N VAL A 237 -19.29 19.89 11.46
CA VAL A 237 -18.79 19.97 12.85
C VAL A 237 -19.11 21.34 13.45
N ILE A 238 -18.88 22.41 12.69
CA ILE A 238 -19.14 23.80 13.09
C ILE A 238 -19.95 24.46 11.97
N ALA A 239 -21.14 24.99 12.30
CA ALA A 239 -21.97 25.65 11.31
C ALA A 239 -21.34 26.98 10.86
N ALA A 240 -21.62 27.42 9.63
CA ALA A 240 -21.02 28.62 9.07
C ALA A 240 -21.24 29.90 9.92
N HIS A 241 -22.39 29.99 10.61
CA HIS A 241 -22.73 31.11 11.47
C HIS A 241 -21.99 31.08 12.83
N GLU A 242 -21.48 29.91 13.25
CA GLU A 242 -20.75 29.73 14.52
C GLU A 242 -19.25 30.00 14.37
N VAL A 243 -18.74 30.10 13.13
CA VAL A 243 -17.29 30.27 12.86
C VAL A 243 -16.73 31.52 13.53
N SER A 244 -17.45 32.64 13.56
CA SER A 244 -16.95 33.86 14.23
C SER A 244 -16.80 33.64 15.74
N ALA A 245 -17.82 33.07 16.39
CA ALA A 245 -17.78 32.76 17.82
C ALA A 245 -16.66 31.75 18.17
N LEU A 246 -16.45 30.75 17.32
CA LEU A 246 -15.32 29.81 17.45
C LEU A 246 -13.96 30.55 17.42
N MET A 247 -13.81 31.54 16.55
CA MET A 247 -12.55 32.28 16.48
C MET A 247 -12.34 33.17 17.70
N ASP A 248 -13.40 33.71 18.29
CA ASP A 248 -13.34 34.43 19.56
C ASP A 248 -12.88 33.50 20.68
N GLU A 249 -13.44 32.28 20.77
CA GLU A 249 -12.99 31.24 21.70
C GLU A 249 -11.50 30.90 21.51
N PHE A 250 -11.04 30.74 20.26
CA PHE A 250 -9.65 30.40 19.97
C PHE A 250 -8.68 31.52 20.34
N ASN A 251 -9.02 32.77 20.01
CA ASN A 251 -8.18 33.92 20.36
C ASN A 251 -8.09 34.09 21.89
N LEU A 252 -9.19 33.89 22.62
CA LEU A 252 -9.18 33.88 24.08
C LEU A 252 -8.31 32.73 24.63
N CYS A 253 -8.46 31.52 24.07
CA CYS A 253 -7.64 30.37 24.45
C CYS A 253 -6.13 30.64 24.28
N ALA A 254 -5.72 31.40 23.25
CA ALA A 254 -4.32 31.76 23.03
C ALA A 254 -3.73 32.67 24.12
N THR A 255 -4.59 33.39 24.87
CA THR A 255 -4.18 34.23 26.01
C THR A 255 -4.01 33.45 27.32
N GLU A 256 -4.50 32.21 27.39
CA GLU A 256 -4.38 31.38 28.59
C GLU A 256 -2.93 30.93 28.82
N ASP A 257 -2.48 30.95 30.07
CA ASP A 257 -1.17 30.46 30.46
C ASP A 257 -1.23 28.98 30.84
N ILE A 258 -1.31 28.12 29.83
CA ILE A 258 -1.41 26.67 30.03
C ILE A 258 -0.04 26.05 29.78
N SER A 259 0.63 25.65 30.86
CA SER A 259 1.92 24.99 30.77
C SER A 259 1.81 23.61 30.09
N GLN A 260 2.52 23.45 28.98
CA GLN A 260 2.72 22.15 28.37
C GLN A 260 3.83 21.41 29.12
N THR A 261 3.55 20.20 29.59
CA THR A 261 4.61 19.34 30.14
C THR A 261 5.42 18.76 28.98
N LYS A 262 6.75 18.67 29.13
CA LYS A 262 7.60 18.03 28.12
C LYS A 262 7.10 16.61 27.82
N SER A 263 6.87 16.31 26.54
CA SER A 263 6.37 15.01 26.06
C SER A 263 4.93 14.66 26.43
N GLU A 264 4.11 15.65 26.80
CA GLU A 264 2.67 15.43 26.98
C GLU A 264 1.96 15.12 25.64
N ARG A 265 1.05 14.14 25.66
CA ARG A 265 0.22 13.82 24.49
C ARG A 265 -0.73 14.98 24.17
N LEU A 266 -0.92 15.24 22.88
CA LEU A 266 -1.75 16.35 22.41
C LEU A 266 -3.19 16.30 22.94
N ASP A 267 -3.80 15.11 23.01
CA ASP A 267 -5.16 14.95 23.53
C ASP A 267 -5.27 15.26 25.03
N TYR A 268 -4.24 15.00 25.82
CA TYR A 268 -4.20 15.38 27.24
C TYR A 268 -4.00 16.88 27.44
N PHE A 269 -3.16 17.51 26.62
CA PHE A 269 -3.03 18.96 26.62
C PHE A 269 -4.39 19.63 26.36
N TRP A 270 -5.08 19.22 25.29
CA TRP A 270 -6.39 19.79 24.96
C TRP A 270 -7.48 19.46 25.99
N GLN A 271 -7.40 18.31 26.65
CA GLN A 271 -8.32 17.96 27.73
C GLN A 271 -8.26 19.00 28.87
N LYS A 272 -7.07 19.52 29.23
CA LYS A 272 -6.94 20.58 30.23
C LYS A 272 -7.70 21.85 29.83
N ILE A 273 -7.66 22.21 28.55
CA ILE A 273 -8.42 23.36 28.00
C ILE A 273 -9.92 23.08 28.06
N PHE A 274 -10.34 21.86 27.71
CA PHE A 274 -11.76 21.49 27.67
C PHE A 274 -12.41 21.41 29.06
N ASP A 275 -11.60 21.19 30.10
CA ASP A 275 -12.06 21.14 31.49
C ASP A 275 -12.19 22.54 32.12
N LEU A 276 -11.73 23.60 31.44
CA LEU A 276 -11.94 24.98 31.88
C LEU A 276 -13.43 25.33 31.84
N LYS A 277 -13.91 25.89 32.93
CA LYS A 277 -15.30 26.32 33.12
C LYS A 277 -15.37 27.78 33.49
N HIS A 278 -16.47 28.41 33.11
CA HIS A 278 -16.89 29.69 33.65
C HIS A 278 -17.38 29.51 35.11
N GLU A 279 -17.59 30.63 35.81
CA GLU A 279 -18.06 30.64 37.20
C GLU A 279 -19.45 30.00 37.37
N ASP A 280 -20.26 30.03 36.32
CA ASP A 280 -21.57 29.38 36.23
C ASP A 280 -21.51 27.86 36.02
N GLY A 281 -20.31 27.29 35.88
CA GLY A 281 -20.07 25.87 35.61
C GLY A 281 -20.22 25.46 34.14
N ALA A 282 -20.56 26.38 33.23
CA ALA A 282 -20.56 26.14 31.80
C ALA A 282 -19.13 25.99 31.26
N ARG A 283 -18.95 25.26 30.16
CA ARG A 283 -17.63 25.08 29.54
C ARG A 283 -17.17 26.40 28.93
N LYS A 284 -15.89 26.73 29.09
CA LYS A 284 -15.28 27.97 28.60
C LYS A 284 -15.15 28.02 27.08
N TYR A 285 -14.88 26.88 26.44
CA TYR A 285 -14.61 26.79 25.00
C TYR A 285 -15.38 25.63 24.31
N PRO A 286 -16.73 25.70 24.23
CA PRO A 286 -17.55 24.62 23.69
C PRO A 286 -17.35 24.37 22.18
N LEU A 287 -17.24 25.41 21.36
CA LEU A 287 -17.07 25.27 19.91
C LEU A 287 -15.66 24.78 19.58
N LEU A 288 -14.64 25.34 20.24
CA LEU A 288 -13.25 24.94 20.08
C LEU A 288 -13.06 23.47 20.48
N MET A 289 -13.66 23.05 21.59
CA MET A 289 -13.66 21.64 22.00
C MET A 289 -14.25 20.73 20.93
N THR A 290 -15.37 21.13 20.32
CA THR A 290 -16.05 20.32 19.30
C THR A 290 -15.18 20.18 18.05
N LEU A 291 -14.63 21.29 17.56
CA LEU A 291 -13.75 21.28 16.39
C LEU A 291 -12.47 20.48 16.65
N VAL A 292 -11.73 20.78 17.73
CA VAL A 292 -10.45 20.12 18.01
C VAL A 292 -10.64 18.62 18.21
N LYS A 293 -11.70 18.17 18.90
CA LYS A 293 -12.00 16.73 19.01
C LYS A 293 -12.22 16.09 17.65
N ALA A 294 -12.92 16.74 16.73
CA ALA A 294 -13.11 16.23 15.38
C ALA A 294 -11.77 16.13 14.62
N LEU A 295 -10.90 17.14 14.75
CA LEU A 295 -9.57 17.14 14.12
C LEU A 295 -8.65 16.05 14.70
N LEU A 296 -8.69 15.80 16.02
CA LEU A 296 -7.90 14.76 16.68
C LEU A 296 -8.37 13.32 16.33
N CYS A 297 -9.61 13.18 15.85
CA CYS A 297 -10.13 11.91 15.33
C CYS A 297 -9.61 11.57 13.93
N LEU A 298 -8.95 12.50 13.23
CA LEU A 298 -8.35 12.24 11.93
C LEU A 298 -7.18 11.26 12.09
N SER A 299 -7.23 10.17 11.34
CA SER A 299 -6.14 9.20 11.34
C SER A 299 -4.90 9.80 10.67
N HIS A 300 -3.77 9.71 11.36
CA HIS A 300 -2.46 10.08 10.81
C HIS A 300 -1.70 8.86 10.24
N GLY A 301 -2.22 7.64 10.38
CA GLY A 301 -1.51 6.43 10.00
C GLY A 301 -2.30 5.14 10.11
N ASN A 302 -1.63 4.02 9.84
CA ASN A 302 -2.27 2.71 9.78
C ASN A 302 -2.18 1.92 11.09
N ALA A 303 -1.68 2.52 12.19
CA ALA A 303 -1.49 1.85 13.48
C ALA A 303 -2.72 1.08 13.97
N ASP A 304 -3.91 1.68 13.88
CA ASP A 304 -5.15 1.08 14.35
C ASP A 304 -5.52 -0.15 13.50
N LEU A 305 -5.31 -0.07 12.19
CA LEU A 305 -5.55 -1.18 11.26
C LEU A 305 -4.54 -2.33 11.50
N GLU A 306 -3.25 -2.02 11.61
CA GLU A 306 -2.20 -3.02 11.84
C GLU A 306 -2.35 -3.73 13.20
N ARG A 307 -2.77 -2.99 14.23
CA ARG A 307 -3.14 -3.59 15.53
C ARG A 307 -4.34 -4.51 15.37
N GLY A 308 -5.38 -4.06 14.66
CA GLY A 308 -6.53 -4.89 14.32
C GLY A 308 -6.15 -6.20 13.63
N PHE A 309 -5.25 -6.15 12.64
CA PHE A 309 -4.74 -7.36 11.98
C PHE A 309 -3.95 -8.26 12.93
N SER A 310 -3.16 -7.69 13.84
CA SER A 310 -2.39 -8.46 14.83
C SER A 310 -3.28 -9.16 15.85
N GLU A 311 -4.34 -8.48 16.30
CA GLU A 311 -5.38 -9.07 17.16
C GLU A 311 -6.13 -10.18 16.42
N ASN A 312 -6.57 -9.92 15.18
CA ASN A 312 -7.24 -10.91 14.34
C ASN A 312 -6.35 -12.12 14.06
N ARG A 313 -5.04 -11.93 13.89
CA ARG A 313 -4.11 -13.04 13.63
C ARG A 313 -4.13 -14.10 14.73
N ARG A 314 -4.37 -13.71 15.99
CA ARG A 314 -4.50 -14.68 17.09
C ARG A 314 -5.78 -15.51 16.94
N VAL A 315 -6.86 -14.86 16.55
CA VAL A 315 -8.19 -15.45 16.36
C VAL A 315 -8.28 -16.32 15.08
N LEU A 316 -7.49 -16.00 14.05
CA LEU A 316 -7.50 -16.66 12.74
C LEU A 316 -6.44 -17.76 12.59
N ARG A 317 -5.47 -17.87 13.50
CA ARG A 317 -4.37 -18.85 13.39
C ARG A 317 -4.80 -20.29 13.69
N ASP A 318 -5.81 -20.48 14.53
CA ASP A 318 -6.15 -21.81 15.08
C ASP A 318 -7.16 -22.60 14.23
N ARG A 319 -7.12 -22.45 12.89
CA ARG A 319 -8.03 -23.12 11.94
C ARG A 319 -9.52 -22.93 12.22
N SER A 320 -9.87 -22.03 13.13
CA SER A 320 -11.24 -21.66 13.43
C SER A 320 -11.77 -20.85 12.24
N SER A 321 -12.59 -21.50 11.41
CA SER A 321 -13.39 -20.86 10.37
C SER A 321 -14.46 -19.98 11.03
N LEU A 322 -14.02 -18.89 11.64
CA LEU A 322 -14.93 -17.90 12.20
C LEU A 322 -15.47 -17.05 11.06
N SER A 323 -16.79 -16.91 11.01
CA SER A 323 -17.42 -15.95 10.11
C SER A 323 -16.96 -14.53 10.46
N ILE A 324 -17.00 -13.64 9.46
CA ILE A 324 -16.65 -12.21 9.63
C ILE A 324 -17.43 -11.59 10.79
N HIS A 325 -18.69 -11.97 10.98
CA HIS A 325 -19.51 -11.51 12.09
C HIS A 325 -18.98 -11.94 13.46
N SER A 326 -18.53 -13.18 13.60
CA SER A 326 -17.93 -13.67 14.85
C SER A 326 -16.63 -12.92 15.14
N VAL A 327 -15.81 -12.67 14.12
CA VAL A 327 -14.60 -11.84 14.26
C VAL A 327 -14.97 -10.42 14.70
N ASN A 328 -15.96 -9.78 14.07
CA ASN A 328 -16.42 -8.44 14.44
C ASN A 328 -16.96 -8.41 15.87
N GLY A 329 -17.77 -9.39 16.28
CA GLY A 329 -18.29 -9.50 17.64
C GLY A 329 -17.18 -9.63 18.68
N LEU A 330 -16.19 -10.50 18.44
CA LEU A 330 -15.02 -10.63 19.31
C LEU A 330 -14.23 -9.32 19.39
N ARG A 331 -14.03 -8.61 18.27
CA ARG A 331 -13.36 -7.31 18.27
C ARG A 331 -14.13 -6.27 19.07
N SER A 332 -15.45 -6.20 18.93
CA SER A 332 -16.28 -5.28 19.72
C SER A 332 -16.17 -5.55 21.22
N VAL A 333 -16.21 -6.81 21.64
CA VAL A 333 -16.05 -7.20 23.06
C VAL A 333 -14.65 -6.83 23.56
N MET A 334 -13.60 -7.15 22.80
CA MET A 334 -12.22 -6.82 23.18
C MET A 334 -11.99 -5.32 23.26
N ALA A 335 -12.51 -4.54 22.31
CA ALA A 335 -12.41 -3.08 22.31
C ALA A 335 -13.16 -2.45 23.49
N TYR A 336 -14.35 -2.96 23.82
CA TYR A 336 -15.11 -2.50 24.98
C TYR A 336 -14.40 -2.86 26.30
N SER A 337 -13.89 -4.08 26.41
CA SER A 337 -13.13 -4.54 27.59
C SER A 337 -11.85 -3.72 27.82
N GLN A 338 -11.20 -3.23 26.75
CA GLN A 338 -10.03 -2.34 26.86
C GLN A 338 -10.33 -1.04 27.60
N ARG A 339 -11.57 -0.52 27.54
CA ARG A 339 -11.97 0.68 28.30
C ARG A 339 -11.89 0.49 29.81
N PHE A 340 -11.94 -0.76 30.26
CA PHE A 340 -11.89 -1.16 31.67
C PHE A 340 -10.58 -1.87 32.00
N ASN A 341 -9.49 -1.55 31.30
CA ASN A 341 -8.17 -2.19 31.48
C ASN A 341 -8.20 -3.73 31.36
N ARG A 342 -9.12 -4.26 30.55
CA ARG A 342 -9.38 -5.70 30.41
C ARG A 342 -9.82 -6.40 31.70
N ASN A 343 -10.26 -5.64 32.69
CA ASN A 343 -10.86 -6.19 33.90
C ASN A 343 -12.36 -6.43 33.65
N ALA A 344 -12.73 -7.69 33.50
CA ALA A 344 -14.13 -8.07 33.29
C ALA A 344 -15.03 -7.71 34.48
N ALA A 345 -14.51 -7.70 35.71
CA ALA A 345 -15.27 -7.37 36.91
C ALA A 345 -15.62 -5.88 37.01
N ALA A 346 -14.86 -5.01 36.33
CA ALA A 346 -15.12 -3.58 36.29
C ALA A 346 -16.16 -3.19 35.24
N ILE A 347 -16.64 -4.15 34.43
CA ILE A 347 -17.64 -3.88 33.40
C ILE A 347 -19.03 -3.79 34.04
N PRO A 348 -19.72 -2.65 33.95
CA PRO A 348 -21.06 -2.52 34.49
C PRO A 348 -22.05 -3.37 33.70
N MET A 349 -22.75 -4.27 34.39
CA MET A 349 -23.78 -5.13 33.80
C MET A 349 -25.08 -4.35 33.62
N THR A 350 -25.19 -3.60 32.52
CA THR A 350 -26.39 -2.82 32.20
C THR A 350 -27.57 -3.72 31.85
N GLN A 351 -28.80 -3.25 32.09
CA GLN A 351 -30.01 -3.99 31.70
C GLN A 351 -30.05 -4.30 30.20
N GLU A 352 -29.53 -3.40 29.36
CA GLU A 352 -29.43 -3.61 27.92
C GLU A 352 -28.54 -4.80 27.58
N LEU A 353 -27.40 -4.93 28.26
CA LEU A 353 -26.49 -6.06 28.08
C LEU A 353 -27.18 -7.38 28.45
N ILE A 354 -27.90 -7.40 29.58
CA ILE A 354 -28.66 -8.57 30.05
C ILE A 354 -29.74 -8.95 29.03
N ARG A 355 -30.53 -7.99 28.54
CA ARG A 355 -31.54 -8.24 27.50
C ARG A 355 -30.90 -8.74 26.21
N ALA A 356 -29.76 -8.17 25.81
CA ALA A 356 -29.05 -8.57 24.61
C ALA A 356 -28.57 -10.04 24.70
N VAL A 357 -28.02 -10.45 25.84
CA VAL A 357 -27.59 -11.84 26.10
C VAL A 357 -28.79 -12.79 26.08
N LYS A 358 -29.90 -12.45 26.75
CA LYS A 358 -31.13 -13.26 26.73
C LYS A 358 -31.66 -13.49 25.31
N GLY A 359 -31.58 -12.47 24.45
CA GLY A 359 -32.00 -12.54 23.04
C GLY A 359 -30.97 -13.12 22.06
N SER A 360 -29.76 -13.49 22.52
CA SER A 360 -28.66 -13.91 21.63
C SER A 360 -28.98 -15.21 20.88
N ARG A 361 -29.52 -16.22 21.57
CA ARG A 361 -29.88 -17.52 20.97
C ARG A 361 -30.92 -17.36 19.86
N LYS A 362 -31.94 -16.54 20.08
CA LYS A 362 -32.97 -16.26 19.06
C LYS A 362 -32.35 -15.62 17.82
N ARG A 363 -31.48 -14.62 18.00
CA ARG A 363 -30.77 -13.95 16.89
C ARG A 363 -29.83 -14.90 16.14
N GLN A 364 -29.17 -15.81 16.84
CA GLN A 364 -28.32 -16.83 16.22
C GLN A 364 -29.14 -17.78 15.34
N LEU A 365 -30.28 -18.26 15.83
CA LEU A 365 -31.16 -19.15 15.06
C LEU A 365 -31.71 -18.47 13.80
N GLN A 366 -32.24 -17.26 13.93
CA GLN A 366 -32.72 -16.46 12.79
C GLN A 366 -31.63 -16.27 11.73
N ARG A 367 -30.38 -16.09 12.17
CA ARG A 367 -29.27 -15.95 11.25
C ARG A 367 -28.93 -17.25 10.51
N LEU A 368 -28.92 -18.39 11.21
CA LEU A 368 -28.68 -19.68 10.57
C LEU A 368 -29.75 -19.98 9.51
N GLU A 369 -30.99 -19.57 9.74
CA GLU A 369 -32.07 -19.67 8.74
C GLU A 369 -31.80 -18.80 7.51
N VAL A 370 -31.36 -17.55 7.69
CA VAL A 370 -31.00 -16.65 6.58
C VAL A 370 -29.79 -17.17 5.81
N ASP A 371 -28.72 -17.58 6.49
CA ASP A 371 -27.50 -18.08 5.86
C ASP A 371 -27.82 -19.36 5.03
N ALA A 372 -28.69 -20.25 5.52
CA ALA A 372 -29.15 -21.43 4.79
C ALA A 372 -30.02 -21.09 3.56
N ALA A 373 -30.87 -20.06 3.66
CA ALA A 373 -31.68 -19.57 2.55
C ALA A 373 -30.82 -18.90 1.46
N GLU A 374 -29.74 -18.21 1.83
CA GLU A 374 -28.79 -17.63 0.88
C GLU A 374 -27.96 -18.71 0.17
N GLU A 375 -27.49 -19.74 0.89
CA GLU A 375 -26.76 -20.85 0.27
C GLU A 375 -27.61 -21.62 -0.74
N THR A 376 -28.89 -21.83 -0.44
CA THR A 376 -29.81 -22.50 -1.37
C THR A 376 -30.06 -21.65 -2.62
N ARG A 377 -30.26 -20.34 -2.46
CA ARG A 377 -30.36 -19.40 -3.60
C ARG A 377 -29.09 -19.35 -4.44
N ALA A 378 -27.92 -19.34 -3.81
CA ALA A 378 -26.64 -19.31 -4.53
C ALA A 378 -26.37 -20.59 -5.33
N LYS A 379 -26.83 -21.75 -4.82
CA LYS A 379 -26.78 -23.03 -5.56
C LYS A 379 -27.70 -23.00 -6.78
N GLN A 380 -28.94 -22.56 -6.60
CA GLN A 380 -29.90 -22.42 -7.70
C GLN A 380 -29.40 -21.45 -8.78
N ALA A 381 -28.87 -20.29 -8.39
CA ALA A 381 -28.33 -19.32 -9.35
C ALA A 381 -27.11 -19.85 -10.13
N LYS A 382 -26.28 -20.71 -9.51
CA LYS A 382 -25.18 -21.38 -10.22
C LYS A 382 -25.69 -22.42 -11.21
N GLU A 383 -26.66 -23.21 -10.81
CA GLU A 383 -27.29 -24.21 -11.69
C GLU A 383 -27.95 -23.53 -12.90
N ASP A 384 -28.65 -22.42 -12.71
CA ASP A 384 -29.26 -21.64 -13.79
C ASP A 384 -28.22 -21.04 -14.75
N CYS A 385 -27.11 -20.55 -14.22
CA CYS A 385 -26.00 -20.01 -15.01
C CYS A 385 -25.32 -21.10 -15.85
N ASP A 386 -25.04 -22.26 -15.24
CA ASP A 386 -24.44 -23.41 -15.92
C ASP A 386 -25.32 -23.96 -17.05
N VAL A 387 -26.65 -23.85 -16.93
CA VAL A 387 -27.59 -24.20 -17.99
C VAL A 387 -27.54 -23.18 -19.14
N GLN A 388 -27.53 -21.88 -18.83
CA GLN A 388 -27.42 -20.82 -19.85
C GLN A 388 -26.09 -20.88 -20.62
N ASP A 389 -24.98 -21.16 -19.95
CA ASP A 389 -23.67 -21.29 -20.60
C ASP A 389 -23.62 -22.48 -21.56
N LYS A 390 -24.23 -23.63 -21.20
CA LYS A 390 -24.33 -24.81 -22.08
C LYS A 390 -25.17 -24.54 -23.33
N ASP A 391 -26.28 -23.82 -23.19
CA ASP A 391 -27.12 -23.46 -24.33
C ASP A 391 -26.45 -22.43 -25.24
N THR A 392 -25.72 -21.48 -24.66
CA THR A 392 -24.92 -20.50 -25.42
C THR A 392 -23.79 -21.17 -26.20
N GLN A 393 -23.10 -22.15 -25.58
CA GLN A 393 -22.03 -22.91 -26.23
C GLN A 393 -22.55 -23.78 -27.39
N LYS A 394 -23.70 -24.45 -27.21
CA LYS A 394 -24.35 -25.21 -28.30
C LYS A 394 -24.76 -24.30 -29.46
N ARG A 395 -25.26 -23.10 -29.17
CA ARG A 395 -25.65 -22.12 -30.20
C ARG A 395 -24.43 -21.60 -30.96
N GLY A 396 -23.34 -21.29 -30.26
CA GLY A 396 -22.06 -20.88 -30.87
C GLY A 396 -21.50 -21.93 -31.83
N GLN A 397 -21.50 -23.21 -31.43
CA GLN A 397 -21.07 -24.31 -32.32
C GLN A 397 -21.94 -24.47 -33.57
N LYS A 398 -23.24 -24.18 -33.46
CA LYS A 398 -24.17 -24.23 -34.61
C LYS A 398 -23.90 -23.05 -35.57
N GLU A 399 -23.64 -21.86 -35.05
CA GLU A 399 -23.29 -20.67 -35.84
C GLU A 399 -21.94 -20.83 -36.56
N GLU A 400 -20.94 -21.40 -35.90
CA GLU A 400 -19.62 -21.64 -36.48
C GLU A 400 -19.67 -22.64 -37.65
N LYS A 401 -20.48 -23.70 -37.53
CA LYS A 401 -20.74 -24.64 -38.64
C LYS A 401 -21.39 -23.96 -39.85
N VAL A 402 -22.36 -23.08 -39.61
CA VAL A 402 -23.03 -22.33 -40.69
C VAL A 402 -22.08 -21.32 -41.34
N GLN A 403 -21.20 -20.68 -40.56
CA GLN A 403 -20.17 -19.79 -41.11
C GLN A 403 -19.14 -20.53 -41.96
N GLU A 404 -18.76 -21.75 -41.57
CA GLU A 404 -17.86 -22.58 -42.37
C GLU A 404 -18.53 -23.04 -43.67
N GLU A 405 -19.82 -23.38 -43.66
CA GLU A 405 -20.61 -23.65 -44.89
C GLU A 405 -20.59 -22.43 -45.83
N ILE A 406 -20.77 -21.20 -45.29
CA ILE A 406 -20.69 -19.95 -46.08
C ILE A 406 -19.30 -19.74 -46.65
N ARG A 407 -18.24 -20.00 -45.87
CA ARG A 407 -16.84 -19.85 -46.31
C ARG A 407 -16.53 -20.79 -47.47
N LEU A 408 -16.92 -22.06 -47.36
CA LEU A 408 -16.74 -23.05 -48.42
C LEU A 408 -17.51 -22.67 -49.69
N ALA A 409 -18.76 -22.20 -49.56
CA ALA A 409 -19.55 -21.75 -50.70
C ALA A 409 -18.92 -20.53 -51.40
N ARG A 410 -18.38 -19.56 -50.64
CA ARG A 410 -17.64 -18.41 -51.20
C ARG A 410 -16.38 -18.84 -51.94
N ASN A 411 -15.60 -19.77 -51.39
CA ASN A 411 -14.42 -20.30 -52.06
C ASN A 411 -14.78 -20.99 -53.39
N MET A 412 -15.92 -21.70 -53.45
CA MET A 412 -16.42 -22.28 -54.71
C MET A 412 -16.75 -21.20 -55.74
N VAL A 413 -17.37 -20.09 -55.33
CA VAL A 413 -17.65 -18.94 -56.21
C VAL A 413 -16.36 -18.30 -56.72
N THR A 414 -15.39 -18.05 -55.85
CA THR A 414 -14.09 -17.48 -56.26
C THR A 414 -13.31 -18.41 -57.20
N ASN A 415 -13.33 -19.72 -56.94
CA ASN A 415 -12.71 -20.70 -57.83
C ASN A 415 -13.42 -20.74 -59.20
N ALA A 416 -14.74 -20.57 -59.23
CA ALA A 416 -15.49 -20.45 -60.48
C ALA A 416 -15.03 -19.22 -61.28
N GLU A 417 -14.89 -18.05 -60.63
CA GLU A 417 -14.39 -16.81 -61.25
C GLU A 417 -12.97 -16.94 -61.81
N LEU A 418 -12.09 -17.69 -61.12
CA LEU A 418 -10.75 -18.01 -61.59
C LEU A 418 -10.78 -18.92 -62.82
N LEU A 419 -11.65 -19.94 -62.83
CA LEU A 419 -11.84 -20.81 -64.00
C LEU A 419 -12.40 -20.03 -65.19
N PHE A 420 -13.33 -19.10 -64.95
CA PHE A 420 -13.84 -18.19 -65.98
C PHE A 420 -12.73 -17.32 -66.56
N THR A 421 -11.95 -16.65 -65.72
CA THR A 421 -10.85 -15.78 -66.20
C THR A 421 -9.76 -16.57 -66.92
N LYS A 422 -9.47 -17.79 -66.48
CA LYS A 422 -8.53 -18.69 -67.18
C LYS A 422 -9.09 -19.13 -68.52
N GLY A 423 -10.30 -19.69 -68.55
CA GLY A 423 -10.96 -20.20 -69.77
C GLY A 423 -11.15 -19.13 -70.84
N VAL A 424 -11.51 -17.90 -70.44
CA VAL A 424 -11.60 -16.74 -71.35
C VAL A 424 -10.24 -16.36 -71.92
N LYS A 425 -9.17 -16.37 -71.12
CA LYS A 425 -7.80 -16.04 -71.57
C LYS A 425 -7.22 -17.12 -72.49
N SER A 426 -7.50 -18.39 -72.24
CA SER A 426 -6.97 -19.52 -73.03
C SER A 426 -7.90 -20.00 -74.15
N LYS A 427 -9.06 -19.35 -74.37
CA LYS A 427 -10.11 -19.75 -75.33
C LYS A 427 -10.57 -21.20 -75.17
N ASN A 428 -10.52 -21.74 -73.95
CA ASN A 428 -10.97 -23.10 -73.65
C ASN A 428 -12.43 -23.08 -73.15
N PHE A 429 -13.37 -23.47 -74.02
CA PHE A 429 -14.81 -23.45 -73.70
C PHE A 429 -15.20 -24.43 -72.58
N ALA A 430 -14.48 -25.54 -72.41
CA ALA A 430 -14.78 -26.52 -71.36
C ALA A 430 -14.52 -25.97 -69.94
N ASP A 431 -13.50 -25.12 -69.78
CA ASP A 431 -13.20 -24.46 -68.50
C ASP A 431 -14.24 -23.39 -68.15
N VAL A 432 -14.81 -22.72 -69.17
CA VAL A 432 -15.87 -21.72 -69.01
C VAL A 432 -17.18 -22.39 -68.57
N GLU A 433 -17.56 -23.50 -69.19
CA GLU A 433 -18.78 -24.25 -68.83
C GLU A 433 -18.68 -24.88 -67.44
N SER A 434 -17.50 -25.44 -67.10
CA SER A 434 -17.22 -25.95 -65.76
C SER A 434 -17.26 -24.84 -64.70
N GLY A 435 -16.72 -23.65 -65.02
CA GLY A 435 -16.83 -22.45 -64.18
C GLY A 435 -18.30 -22.04 -63.96
N GLN A 436 -19.13 -22.10 -65.00
CA GLN A 436 -20.54 -21.72 -64.91
C GLN A 436 -21.37 -22.67 -64.05
N ALA A 437 -21.13 -23.97 -64.17
CA ALA A 437 -21.75 -24.97 -63.29
C ALA A 437 -21.31 -24.80 -61.83
N LEU A 438 -20.01 -24.54 -61.59
CA LEU A 438 -19.46 -24.33 -60.25
C LEU A 438 -20.00 -23.05 -59.61
N LEU A 439 -20.16 -21.98 -60.41
CA LEU A 439 -20.73 -20.71 -59.96
C LEU A 439 -22.18 -20.87 -59.53
N LYS A 440 -23.00 -21.54 -60.34
CA LYS A 440 -24.41 -21.79 -60.01
C LYS A 440 -24.56 -22.60 -58.72
N ASN A 441 -23.78 -23.69 -58.59
CA ASN A 441 -23.80 -24.53 -57.39
C ASN A 441 -23.29 -23.76 -56.15
N GLY A 442 -22.22 -22.97 -56.31
CA GLY A 442 -21.69 -22.10 -55.26
C GLY A 442 -22.70 -21.05 -54.80
N GLN A 443 -23.41 -20.41 -55.73
CA GLN A 443 -24.45 -19.41 -55.45
C GLN A 443 -25.68 -20.00 -54.76
N GLU A 444 -26.14 -21.18 -55.20
CA GLU A 444 -27.25 -21.90 -54.55
C GLU A 444 -26.90 -22.28 -53.10
N LYS A 445 -25.71 -22.86 -52.87
CA LYS A 445 -25.23 -23.20 -51.52
C LYS A 445 -25.04 -21.98 -50.65
N LEU A 446 -24.52 -20.88 -51.21
CA LEU A 446 -24.33 -19.63 -50.49
C LEU A 446 -25.67 -19.04 -50.05
N THR A 447 -26.67 -19.05 -50.93
CA THR A 447 -28.01 -18.53 -50.64
C THR A 447 -28.70 -19.37 -49.56
N ALA A 448 -28.60 -20.70 -49.63
CA ALA A 448 -29.14 -21.59 -48.62
C ALA A 448 -28.47 -21.41 -47.24
N ALA A 449 -27.15 -21.26 -47.19
CA ALA A 449 -26.41 -21.06 -45.95
C ALA A 449 -26.69 -19.68 -45.33
N LEU A 450 -26.84 -18.63 -46.15
CA LEU A 450 -27.24 -17.29 -45.68
C LEU A 450 -28.67 -17.28 -45.12
N SER A 451 -29.60 -18.00 -45.74
CA SER A 451 -30.96 -18.14 -45.22
C SER A 451 -31.01 -18.85 -43.87
N LYS A 452 -30.20 -19.91 -43.67
CA LYS A 452 -30.04 -20.59 -42.36
C LYS A 452 -29.43 -19.68 -41.30
N LEU A 453 -28.53 -18.79 -41.68
CA LEU A 453 -27.95 -17.81 -40.78
C LEU A 453 -29.02 -16.80 -40.35
N GLU A 454 -29.77 -16.23 -41.30
CA GLU A 454 -30.85 -15.27 -41.01
C GLU A 454 -31.97 -15.83 -40.13
N SER A 455 -32.35 -17.10 -40.30
CA SER A 455 -33.34 -17.73 -39.42
C SER A 455 -32.80 -17.91 -37.99
N SER A 456 -31.51 -18.27 -37.86
CA SER A 456 -30.83 -18.38 -36.55
C SER A 456 -30.68 -17.03 -35.83
N THR A 457 -30.57 -15.93 -36.60
CA THR A 457 -30.54 -14.56 -36.05
C THR A 457 -31.92 -14.02 -35.69
N LYS A 458 -33.00 -14.47 -36.36
CA LYS A 458 -34.37 -14.10 -35.98
C LYS A 458 -34.81 -14.74 -34.67
N GLU A 459 -34.35 -15.95 -34.36
CA GLU A 459 -34.50 -16.58 -33.03
C GLU A 459 -33.64 -15.90 -31.92
N LYS A 460 -32.87 -14.83 -32.21
CA LYS A 460 -32.13 -14.04 -31.20
C LYS A 460 -32.95 -12.87 -30.63
N LYS A 461 -34.05 -12.48 -31.27
CA LYS A 461 -34.99 -11.44 -30.80
C LYS A 461 -36.23 -12.10 -30.22
#